data_AF-A0A846T6G9-F1
#
_entry.id   AF-A0A846T6G9-F1
#
_cell.length_a   1.000
_cell.length_b   1.000
_cell.length_c   1.000
_cell.angle_alpha   90.00
_cell.angle_beta   90.00
_cell.angle_gamma   90.00
#
_symmetry.space_group_name_H-M   'P 1'
#
loop_
_entity.id
_entity.type
_entity.pdbx_description
1 polymer ?
#
loop_
_entity_poly.entity_id
_entity_poly.type
_entity_poly.pdbx_seq_one_letter_code
_entity_poly.pdbx_strand_id
1 'polypeptide(L)'
;MVAAQGQVASGEPQRVGIHYRPGANAQTGRTLRVPIAGSYAAAERRYQAFLQSGLYEGGLTFTKPPLNYRQVGYRAEGEPVALPVACFRLLTLDGRGNYRRDARQTVALAAMVRHAVHEVLQQEPGFVEQLKTIMGHGEKGGQIALLPMPTVGHEHADGLIRRVMLKAPDADILRRLTWALDGRELKADHEPVALLSLIEEQDAVVSQFTSTGEWWESVTPVVLPGYDRLDARKHKTEKLIGRALAQSGFALSEVQDLWYQTAPW
;
A
#
# COMPACT_ATOMS: atom_id res chain seq x y z
N MET A 1 12.44 -5.16 -20.09
CA MET A 1 11.17 -4.82 -19.42
C MET A 1 10.09 -5.77 -19.91
N VAL A 2 9.19 -6.23 -19.04
CA VAL A 2 8.23 -7.30 -19.33
C VAL A 2 6.83 -6.90 -18.86
N ALA A 3 5.80 -7.18 -19.64
CA ALA A 3 4.41 -7.17 -19.19
C ALA A 3 4.01 -8.59 -18.77
N ALA A 4 3.30 -8.74 -17.64
CA ALA A 4 2.86 -10.02 -17.11
C ALA A 4 1.38 -10.01 -16.72
N GLN A 5 0.71 -11.14 -16.91
CA GLN A 5 -0.68 -11.38 -16.53
C GLN A 5 -0.79 -12.74 -15.84
N GLY A 6 -1.70 -12.88 -14.87
CA GLY A 6 -1.98 -14.17 -14.26
C GLY A 6 -3.33 -14.25 -13.54
N GLN A 7 -3.66 -15.47 -13.13
CA GLN A 7 -4.85 -15.81 -12.34
C GLN A 7 -4.46 -16.39 -10.98
N VAL A 8 -5.13 -15.95 -9.91
CA VAL A 8 -4.92 -16.47 -8.55
C VAL A 8 -6.10 -17.36 -8.14
N ALA A 9 -5.83 -18.60 -7.73
CA ALA A 9 -6.82 -19.48 -7.12
C ALA A 9 -7.00 -19.12 -5.64
N SER A 10 -8.24 -19.03 -5.17
CA SER A 10 -8.50 -19.18 -3.73
C SER A 10 -8.37 -20.68 -3.38
N GLY A 11 -7.46 -21.02 -2.45
CA GLY A 11 -7.20 -22.41 -2.08
C GLY A 11 -8.43 -23.14 -1.49
N GLU A 12 -8.47 -24.46 -1.68
CA GLU A 12 -9.58 -25.35 -1.30
C GLU A 12 -10.02 -25.24 0.18
N PRO A 13 -11.32 -25.43 0.48
CA PRO A 13 -11.86 -25.23 1.81
C PRO A 13 -11.57 -26.46 2.69
N GLN A 14 -10.84 -26.28 3.80
CA GLN A 14 -10.74 -27.32 4.81
C GLN A 14 -11.03 -26.80 6.22
N ARG A 15 -12.33 -26.59 6.50
CA ARG A 15 -13.13 -26.88 7.73
C ARG A 15 -14.49 -26.17 7.61
N VAL A 16 -15.55 -26.74 8.21
CA VAL A 16 -16.89 -26.14 8.19
C VAL A 16 -16.90 -24.88 9.06
N GLY A 17 -16.83 -23.71 8.41
CA GLY A 17 -16.89 -22.39 9.03
C GLY A 17 -15.73 -21.48 8.63
N ILE A 18 -16.01 -20.19 8.42
CA ILE A 18 -14.97 -19.20 8.12
C ILE A 18 -14.29 -18.81 9.43
N HIS A 19 -13.00 -19.15 9.57
CA HIS A 19 -12.19 -18.73 10.70
C HIS A 19 -11.56 -17.37 10.43
N TYR A 20 -11.58 -16.48 11.42
CA TYR A 20 -10.96 -15.16 11.31
C TYR A 20 -9.73 -15.07 12.22
N ARG A 21 -8.62 -14.56 11.68
CA ARG A 21 -7.40 -14.28 12.43
C ARG A 21 -7.19 -12.78 12.59
N PRO A 22 -6.71 -12.29 13.75
CA PRO A 22 -6.33 -10.90 13.90
C PRO A 22 -5.22 -10.56 12.90
N GLY A 23 -5.41 -9.48 12.16
CA GLY A 23 -4.44 -8.85 11.28
C GLY A 23 -3.62 -7.81 12.03
N ALA A 24 -2.35 -7.64 11.63
CA ALA A 24 -1.49 -6.59 12.16
C ALA A 24 -1.96 -5.19 11.73
N ASN A 25 -2.68 -5.08 10.61
CA ASN A 25 -3.21 -3.82 10.09
C ASN A 25 -4.71 -3.70 10.40
N ALA A 26 -5.09 -2.69 11.19
CA ALA A 26 -6.50 -2.41 11.51
C ALA A 26 -7.28 -1.75 10.35
N GLN A 27 -6.61 -1.38 9.26
CA GLN A 27 -7.18 -0.71 8.08
C GLN A 27 -7.54 -1.70 6.96
N THR A 28 -7.21 -2.98 7.09
CA THR A 28 -7.51 -4.01 6.09
C THR A 28 -8.42 -5.10 6.68
N GLY A 29 -9.46 -5.49 5.93
CA GLY A 29 -10.46 -6.46 6.37
C GLY A 29 -11.52 -5.91 7.34
N ARG A 30 -12.17 -6.80 8.09
CA ARG A 30 -13.22 -6.42 9.03
C ARG A 30 -12.61 -5.91 10.34
N THR A 31 -12.66 -4.60 10.56
CA THR A 31 -12.16 -4.00 11.81
C THR A 31 -13.17 -4.16 12.95
N LEU A 32 -12.73 -4.75 14.05
CA LEU A 32 -13.52 -4.89 15.27
C LEU A 32 -12.88 -4.09 16.41
N ARG A 33 -13.73 -3.56 17.30
CA ARG A 33 -13.30 -2.96 18.56
C ARG A 33 -13.05 -4.07 19.56
N VAL A 34 -11.82 -4.21 20.00
CA VAL A 34 -11.40 -5.22 20.97
C VAL A 34 -11.15 -4.54 22.32
N PRO A 35 -11.70 -5.09 23.42
CA PRO A 35 -11.42 -4.60 24.76
C PRO A 35 -9.91 -4.59 25.07
N ILE A 36 -9.47 -3.55 25.75
CA ILE A 36 -8.14 -3.38 26.33
C ILE A 36 -8.29 -3.19 27.84
N ALA A 37 -7.16 -3.17 28.56
CA ALA A 37 -7.14 -2.77 29.95
C ALA A 37 -7.84 -1.40 30.13
N GLY A 38 -8.81 -1.32 31.04
CA GLY A 38 -9.62 -0.12 31.28
C GLY A 38 -10.83 0.07 30.36
N SER A 39 -11.07 -0.81 29.38
CA SER A 39 -12.29 -0.77 28.54
C SER A 39 -13.58 -0.88 29.36
N TYR A 40 -13.60 -1.80 30.34
CA TYR A 40 -14.77 -1.99 31.22
C TYR A 40 -15.08 -0.72 32.02
N ALA A 41 -14.08 -0.16 32.72
CA ALA A 41 -14.24 1.07 33.49
C ALA A 41 -14.66 2.28 32.61
N ALA A 42 -14.17 2.35 31.35
CA ALA A 42 -14.62 3.37 30.41
C ALA A 42 -16.09 3.18 29.98
N ALA A 43 -16.52 1.94 29.75
CA ALA A 43 -17.91 1.61 29.46
C ALA A 43 -18.83 1.94 30.65
N GLU A 44 -18.41 1.60 31.86
CA GLU A 44 -19.15 1.90 33.09
C GLU A 44 -19.29 3.41 33.32
N ARG A 45 -18.21 4.20 33.16
CA ARG A 45 -18.28 5.68 33.21
C ARG A 45 -19.25 6.26 32.19
N ARG A 46 -19.24 5.73 30.96
CA ARG A 46 -20.16 6.18 29.91
C ARG A 46 -21.60 5.84 30.24
N TYR A 47 -21.84 4.67 30.82
CA TYR A 47 -23.17 4.26 31.28
C TYR A 47 -23.66 5.15 32.43
N GLN A 48 -22.82 5.44 33.42
CA GLN A 48 -23.16 6.35 34.51
C GLN A 48 -23.46 7.77 34.01
N ALA A 49 -22.65 8.29 33.07
CA ALA A 49 -22.91 9.59 32.46
C ALA A 49 -24.23 9.60 31.66
N PHE A 50 -24.62 8.48 31.04
CA PHE A 50 -25.93 8.34 30.41
C PHE A 50 -27.08 8.35 31.44
N LEU A 51 -26.93 7.63 32.56
CA LEU A 51 -27.94 7.66 33.63
C LEU A 51 -28.09 9.04 34.27
N GLN A 52 -26.99 9.77 34.38
CA GLN A 52 -26.96 11.15 34.89
C GLN A 52 -27.36 12.19 33.83
N SER A 53 -27.46 11.79 32.56
CA SER A 53 -27.91 12.68 31.49
C SER A 53 -29.43 12.83 31.57
N GLY A 54 -29.88 14.04 31.84
CA GLY A 54 -31.29 14.43 31.93
C GLY A 54 -31.48 15.87 31.46
N LEU A 55 -32.75 16.26 31.25
CA LEU A 55 -33.14 17.63 30.96
C LEU A 55 -32.73 18.54 32.13
N TYR A 56 -31.75 19.43 31.90
CA TYR A 56 -31.52 20.58 32.76
C TYR A 56 -32.32 21.77 32.23
N GLU A 57 -32.71 22.71 33.09
CA GLU A 57 -33.25 24.00 32.63
C GLU A 57 -32.22 24.67 31.72
N GLY A 58 -32.51 24.68 30.40
CA GLY A 58 -31.59 25.15 29.35
C GLY A 58 -31.30 24.15 28.23
N GLY A 59 -31.69 22.87 28.36
CA GLY A 59 -31.62 21.87 27.27
C GLY A 59 -31.01 20.52 27.66
N LEU A 60 -30.87 19.64 26.65
CA LEU A 60 -30.27 18.31 26.79
C LEU A 60 -28.74 18.38 26.62
N THR A 61 -27.99 18.14 27.71
CA THR A 61 -26.52 18.03 27.64
C THR A 61 -26.10 16.57 27.58
N PHE A 62 -25.77 16.06 26.39
CA PHE A 62 -25.24 14.71 26.22
C PHE A 62 -23.72 14.73 26.15
N THR A 63 -23.04 14.68 27.31
CA THR A 63 -21.63 14.34 27.31
C THR A 63 -21.49 12.84 27.13
N LYS A 64 -20.82 12.38 26.06
CA LYS A 64 -20.53 10.96 25.82
C LYS A 64 -19.06 10.69 26.15
N PRO A 65 -18.72 10.26 27.39
CA PRO A 65 -17.35 9.88 27.72
C PRO A 65 -16.78 8.90 26.70
N PRO A 66 -15.49 9.02 26.35
CA PRO A 66 -14.86 8.15 25.37
C PRO A 66 -14.83 6.70 25.89
N LEU A 67 -15.06 5.76 24.98
CA LEU A 67 -14.81 4.34 25.24
C LEU A 67 -13.34 4.05 24.94
N ASN A 68 -12.70 3.30 25.82
CA ASN A 68 -11.36 2.79 25.58
C ASN A 68 -11.49 1.46 24.85
N TYR A 69 -10.91 1.33 23.67
CA TYR A 69 -10.81 0.08 22.92
C TYR A 69 -9.61 0.15 21.98
N ARG A 70 -9.12 -1.00 21.55
CA ARG A 70 -8.20 -1.09 20.42
C ARG A 70 -8.96 -1.53 19.18
N GLN A 71 -8.72 -0.90 18.04
CA GLN A 71 -9.22 -1.41 16.77
C GLN A 71 -8.28 -2.51 16.26
N VAL A 72 -8.83 -3.65 15.88
CA VAL A 72 -8.09 -4.79 15.35
C VAL A 72 -8.77 -5.24 14.06
N GLY A 73 -8.00 -5.32 12.98
CA GLY A 73 -8.47 -5.90 11.71
C GLY A 73 -8.56 -7.41 11.84
N TYR A 74 -9.58 -8.02 11.22
CA TYR A 74 -9.71 -9.47 11.12
C TYR A 74 -9.76 -9.88 9.65
N ARG A 75 -9.04 -10.94 9.31
CA ARG A 75 -9.02 -11.54 7.96
C ARG A 75 -9.49 -12.99 8.02
N ALA A 76 -10.11 -13.47 6.95
CA ALA A 76 -10.45 -14.88 6.84
C ALA A 76 -9.16 -15.72 6.75
N GLU A 77 -9.21 -16.94 7.27
CA GLU A 77 -8.13 -17.92 7.13
C GLU A 77 -7.98 -18.29 5.64
N GLY A 78 -6.77 -18.14 5.09
CA GLY A 78 -6.50 -18.25 3.65
C GLY A 78 -6.54 -16.92 2.89
N GLU A 79 -7.03 -15.83 3.50
CA GLU A 79 -6.98 -14.50 2.89
C GLU A 79 -5.54 -13.94 2.98
N PRO A 80 -4.95 -13.44 1.87
CA PRO A 80 -3.61 -12.87 1.88
C PRO A 80 -3.52 -11.70 2.87
N VAL A 81 -2.37 -11.55 3.53
CA VAL A 81 -2.13 -10.39 4.39
C VAL A 81 -1.98 -9.15 3.49
N ALA A 82 -3.00 -8.30 3.46
CA ALA A 82 -2.93 -7.03 2.78
C ALA A 82 -1.90 -6.13 3.49
N LEU A 83 -0.75 -5.96 2.84
CA LEU A 83 0.30 -5.07 3.29
C LEU A 83 -0.18 -3.61 3.18
N PRO A 84 0.20 -2.75 4.13
CA PRO A 84 -0.25 -1.36 4.17
C PRO A 84 0.27 -0.58 2.95
N VAL A 85 -0.61 0.23 2.35
CA VAL A 85 -0.31 1.09 1.19
C VAL A 85 -0.73 2.54 1.43
N ALA A 86 0.03 3.48 0.88
CA ALA A 86 -0.32 4.90 0.77
C ALA A 86 -0.12 5.36 -0.67
N CYS A 87 -0.99 6.23 -1.17
CA CYS A 87 -0.93 6.72 -2.55
C CYS A 87 -0.73 8.23 -2.57
N PHE A 88 0.08 8.71 -3.51
CA PHE A 88 0.37 10.12 -3.69
C PHE A 88 0.11 10.54 -5.12
N ARG A 89 -0.44 11.74 -5.32
CA ARG A 89 -0.41 12.46 -6.59
C ARG A 89 0.96 13.06 -6.79
N LEU A 90 1.36 13.14 -8.05
CA LEU A 90 2.51 13.91 -8.49
C LEU A 90 2.00 15.27 -8.96
N LEU A 91 2.37 16.33 -8.27
CA LEU A 91 2.01 17.69 -8.63
C LEU A 91 3.19 18.43 -9.25
N THR A 92 2.90 19.40 -10.10
CA THR A 92 3.90 20.40 -10.52
C THR A 92 4.40 21.18 -9.30
N LEU A 93 5.59 21.80 -9.39
CA LEU A 93 6.18 22.53 -8.26
C LEU A 93 5.34 23.72 -7.78
N ASP A 94 4.49 24.28 -8.64
CA ASP A 94 3.54 25.34 -8.29
C ASP A 94 2.27 24.79 -7.62
N GLY A 95 2.12 23.46 -7.52
CA GLY A 95 0.96 22.76 -6.95
C GLY A 95 -0.32 22.88 -7.77
N ARG A 96 -0.30 23.51 -8.95
CA ARG A 96 -1.52 23.83 -9.72
C ARG A 96 -1.96 22.73 -10.67
N GLY A 97 -1.06 21.82 -11.03
CA GLY A 97 -1.30 20.79 -12.01
C GLY A 97 -0.71 19.45 -11.62
N ASN A 98 -1.04 18.43 -12.40
CA ASN A 98 -0.42 17.12 -12.28
C ASN A 98 0.93 17.12 -13.00
N TYR A 99 1.97 16.74 -12.27
CA TYR A 99 3.21 16.30 -12.90
C TYR A 99 2.98 14.93 -13.55
N ARG A 100 3.42 14.78 -14.79
CA ARG A 100 3.17 13.59 -15.60
C ARG A 100 4.47 12.98 -16.11
N ARG A 101 4.53 11.66 -16.11
CA ARG A 101 5.66 10.89 -16.66
C ARG A 101 5.15 9.79 -17.58
N ASP A 102 5.94 9.50 -18.60
CA ASP A 102 5.71 8.36 -19.48
C ASP A 102 5.94 7.06 -18.70
N ALA A 103 5.16 6.01 -18.99
CA ALA A 103 5.28 4.70 -18.34
C ALA A 103 6.68 4.07 -18.51
N ARG A 104 7.39 4.40 -19.58
CA ARG A 104 8.79 3.98 -19.82
C ARG A 104 9.77 4.58 -18.82
N GLN A 105 9.40 5.67 -18.16
CA GLN A 105 10.20 6.36 -17.15
C GLN A 105 9.89 5.89 -15.72
N THR A 106 9.16 4.78 -15.56
CA THR A 106 8.82 4.16 -14.26
C THR A 106 10.05 3.98 -13.36
N VAL A 107 11.19 3.54 -13.91
CA VAL A 107 12.44 3.36 -13.13
C VAL A 107 12.93 4.69 -12.55
N ALA A 108 12.98 5.73 -13.37
CA ALA A 108 13.44 7.04 -12.95
C ALA A 108 12.51 7.60 -11.85
N LEU A 109 11.20 7.50 -12.04
CA LEU A 109 10.24 7.92 -11.02
C LEU A 109 10.36 7.12 -9.71
N ALA A 110 10.45 5.79 -9.79
CA ALA A 110 10.67 4.96 -8.61
C ALA A 110 11.98 5.32 -7.90
N ALA A 111 13.05 5.65 -8.63
CA ALA A 111 14.31 6.10 -8.06
C ALA A 111 14.17 7.47 -7.35
N MET A 112 13.46 8.43 -7.94
CA MET A 112 13.20 9.73 -7.32
C MET A 112 12.42 9.57 -6.00
N VAL A 113 11.37 8.76 -5.99
CA VAL A 113 10.57 8.53 -4.77
C VAL A 113 11.38 7.74 -3.73
N ARG A 114 12.21 6.78 -4.17
CA ARG A 114 13.12 6.04 -3.30
C ARG A 114 14.12 6.96 -2.61
N HIS A 115 14.65 7.94 -3.34
CA HIS A 115 15.54 8.94 -2.79
C HIS A 115 14.83 9.81 -1.74
N ALA A 116 13.61 10.28 -2.01
CA ALA A 116 12.82 11.04 -1.04
C ALA A 116 12.54 10.22 0.25
N VAL A 117 12.19 8.93 0.11
CA VAL A 117 12.05 8.03 1.27
C VAL A 117 13.34 7.92 2.07
N HIS A 118 14.47 7.76 1.37
CA HIS A 118 15.77 7.66 2.03
C HIS A 118 16.13 8.94 2.79
N GLU A 119 15.93 10.12 2.20
CA GLU A 119 16.15 11.42 2.87
C GLU A 119 15.30 11.53 4.15
N VAL A 120 14.03 11.14 4.09
CA VAL A 120 13.13 11.12 5.26
C VAL A 120 13.65 10.17 6.34
N LEU A 121 13.92 8.90 5.98
CA LEU A 121 14.30 7.88 6.96
C LEU A 121 15.68 8.12 7.58
N GLN A 122 16.59 8.81 6.88
CA GLN A 122 17.86 9.22 7.46
C GLN A 122 17.70 10.26 8.59
N GLN A 123 16.65 11.09 8.50
CA GLN A 123 16.37 12.15 9.48
C GLN A 123 15.51 11.66 10.64
N GLU A 124 14.81 10.53 10.48
CA GLU A 124 13.90 9.96 11.48
C GLU A 124 14.65 9.12 12.54
N PRO A 125 14.61 9.51 13.83
CA PRO A 125 15.19 8.72 14.91
C PRO A 125 14.56 7.32 15.00
N GLY A 126 15.40 6.30 15.14
CA GLY A 126 14.97 4.90 15.28
C GLY A 126 14.84 4.12 13.97
N PHE A 127 14.99 4.78 12.82
CA PHE A 127 14.93 4.11 11.50
C PHE A 127 16.30 3.78 10.91
N VAL A 128 17.39 4.33 11.42
CA VAL A 128 18.76 4.16 10.88
C VAL A 128 19.14 2.67 10.77
N GLU A 129 18.83 1.87 11.79
CA GLU A 129 19.14 0.43 11.79
C GLU A 129 18.29 -0.36 10.78
N GLN A 130 17.05 0.08 10.55
CA GLN A 130 16.12 -0.55 9.61
C GLN A 130 16.28 -0.03 8.18
N LEU A 131 16.96 1.10 7.99
CA LEU A 131 17.10 1.80 6.71
C LEU A 131 17.61 0.86 5.62
N LYS A 132 18.65 0.07 5.92
CA LYS A 132 19.20 -0.89 4.95
C LYS A 132 18.13 -1.88 4.48
N THR A 133 17.39 -2.50 5.41
CA THR A 133 16.32 -3.46 5.10
C THR A 133 15.18 -2.81 4.32
N ILE A 134 14.71 -1.64 4.75
CA ILE A 134 13.65 -0.88 4.08
C ILE A 134 14.07 -0.52 2.64
N MET A 135 15.34 -0.18 2.46
CA MET A 135 15.97 0.10 1.17
C MET A 135 16.40 -1.17 0.42
N GLY A 136 15.95 -2.35 0.82
CA GLY A 136 16.16 -3.61 0.10
C GLY A 136 17.55 -4.24 0.25
N HIS A 137 18.38 -3.70 1.15
CA HIS A 137 19.66 -4.24 1.56
C HIS A 137 19.50 -5.00 2.89
N GLY A 138 18.75 -6.09 2.88
CA GLY A 138 18.47 -6.87 4.11
C GLY A 138 17.67 -8.14 3.82
N GLU A 139 16.99 -8.64 4.84
CA GLU A 139 16.10 -9.80 4.71
C GLU A 139 14.98 -9.53 3.69
N LYS A 140 14.63 -10.57 2.94
CA LYS A 140 13.60 -10.46 1.89
C LYS A 140 12.25 -10.22 2.54
N GLY A 141 11.51 -9.23 2.03
CA GLY A 141 10.14 -8.92 2.47
C GLY A 141 10.07 -7.73 3.44
N GLY A 142 11.21 -7.24 3.95
CA GLY A 142 11.27 -6.05 4.79
C GLY A 142 11.44 -4.73 4.03
N GLN A 143 11.46 -4.76 2.70
CA GLN A 143 11.64 -3.57 1.88
C GLN A 143 10.33 -2.87 1.53
N ILE A 144 10.38 -1.55 1.32
CA ILE A 144 9.27 -0.83 0.70
C ILE A 144 9.22 -1.11 -0.81
N ALA A 145 8.01 -1.17 -1.36
CA ALA A 145 7.78 -1.18 -2.80
C ALA A 145 7.21 0.18 -3.24
N LEU A 146 7.72 0.65 -4.38
CA LEU A 146 7.33 1.91 -5.00
C LEU A 146 6.70 1.57 -6.34
N LEU A 147 5.44 1.90 -6.50
CA LEU A 147 4.60 1.45 -7.59
C LEU A 147 4.06 2.68 -8.33
N PRO A 148 4.75 3.15 -9.38
CA PRO A 148 4.21 4.17 -10.27
C PRO A 148 2.89 3.70 -10.90
N MET A 149 1.87 4.55 -10.84
CA MET A 149 0.50 4.20 -11.25
C MET A 149 0.11 4.99 -12.50
N PRO A 150 0.12 4.36 -13.68
CA PRO A 150 -0.40 4.94 -14.91
C PRO A 150 -1.91 5.11 -14.80
N THR A 151 -2.43 6.10 -15.50
CA THR A 151 -3.88 6.31 -15.59
C THR A 151 -4.48 5.21 -16.46
N VAL A 152 -5.43 4.44 -15.90
CA VAL A 152 -6.11 3.29 -16.54
C VAL A 152 -7.60 3.30 -16.20
N GLY A 153 -8.39 2.45 -16.86
CA GLY A 153 -9.81 2.21 -16.52
C GLY A 153 -10.82 3.20 -17.13
N HIS A 154 -10.38 4.11 -18.00
CA HIS A 154 -11.24 5.04 -18.74
C HIS A 154 -10.96 4.94 -20.25
N GLU A 155 -11.96 5.16 -21.10
CA GLU A 155 -11.81 5.10 -22.57
C GLU A 155 -10.76 6.08 -23.12
N HIS A 156 -10.54 7.18 -22.40
CA HIS A 156 -9.55 8.22 -22.70
C HIS A 156 -8.32 8.19 -21.79
N ALA A 157 -8.08 7.06 -21.12
CA ALA A 157 -6.87 6.89 -20.32
C ALA A 157 -5.63 6.95 -21.24
N ASP A 158 -4.73 7.88 -20.95
CA ASP A 158 -3.53 8.14 -21.77
C ASP A 158 -2.30 7.34 -21.32
N GLY A 159 -2.45 6.48 -20.29
CA GLY A 159 -1.36 5.66 -19.76
C GLY A 159 -0.25 6.46 -19.04
N LEU A 160 -0.37 7.79 -18.92
CA LEU A 160 0.64 8.59 -18.23
C LEU A 160 0.54 8.40 -16.72
N ILE A 161 1.71 8.39 -16.08
CA ILE A 161 1.84 8.27 -14.63
C ILE A 161 1.66 9.65 -14.00
N ARG A 162 0.70 9.73 -13.08
CA ARG A 162 0.40 10.93 -12.26
C ARG A 162 0.37 10.63 -10.76
N ARG A 163 0.61 9.37 -10.40
CA ARG A 163 0.45 8.85 -9.05
C ARG A 163 1.54 7.83 -8.76
N VAL A 164 1.86 7.68 -7.49
CA VAL A 164 2.73 6.61 -6.99
C VAL A 164 2.10 6.01 -5.74
N MET A 165 2.09 4.68 -5.68
CA MET A 165 1.73 3.94 -4.48
C MET A 165 3.00 3.48 -3.77
N LEU A 166 3.07 3.78 -2.48
CA LEU A 166 4.05 3.26 -1.55
C LEU A 166 3.42 2.08 -0.80
N LYS A 167 4.06 0.92 -0.85
CA LYS A 167 3.69 -0.26 -0.09
C LYS A 167 4.79 -0.55 0.93
N ALA A 168 4.43 -0.69 2.19
CA ALA A 168 5.38 -0.92 3.27
C ALA A 168 5.20 -2.31 3.90
N PRO A 169 6.24 -2.88 4.52
CA PRO A 169 6.12 -4.13 5.26
C PRO A 169 5.31 -3.96 6.56
N ASP A 170 5.25 -2.75 7.10
CA ASP A 170 4.65 -2.42 8.39
C ASP A 170 3.86 -1.10 8.34
N ALA A 171 2.77 -1.04 9.11
CA ALA A 171 1.82 0.07 9.07
C ALA A 171 2.32 1.31 9.82
N ASP A 172 3.15 1.14 10.86
CA ASP A 172 3.76 2.28 11.57
C ASP A 172 4.83 2.93 10.71
N ILE A 173 5.63 2.12 9.98
CA ILE A 173 6.56 2.63 8.96
C ILE A 173 5.80 3.43 7.91
N LEU A 174 4.72 2.85 7.35
CA LEU A 174 3.92 3.55 6.36
C LEU A 174 3.37 4.88 6.91
N ARG A 175 2.77 4.89 8.10
CA ARG A 175 2.18 6.09 8.70
C ARG A 175 3.20 7.23 8.80
N ARG A 176 4.42 6.93 9.24
CA ARG A 176 5.51 7.93 9.35
C ARG A 176 5.93 8.44 7.98
N LEU A 177 6.15 7.54 7.03
CA LEU A 177 6.49 7.91 5.66
C LEU A 177 5.39 8.75 5.02
N THR A 178 4.12 8.42 5.24
CA THR A 178 2.98 9.17 4.72
C THR A 178 3.01 10.63 5.14
N TRP A 179 3.19 10.89 6.45
CA TRP A 179 3.26 12.26 6.95
C TRP A 179 4.50 13.01 6.49
N ALA A 180 5.65 12.33 6.40
CA ALA A 180 6.90 12.99 6.04
C ALA A 180 7.07 13.22 4.52
N LEU A 181 6.35 12.45 3.68
CA LEU A 181 6.39 12.56 2.23
C LEU A 181 5.33 13.50 1.67
N ASP A 182 4.25 13.78 2.39
CA ASP A 182 3.25 14.72 1.91
C ASP A 182 3.83 16.14 1.80
N GLY A 183 3.64 16.77 0.65
CA GLY A 183 4.25 18.06 0.29
C GLY A 183 5.75 17.99 -0.04
N ARG A 184 6.38 16.81 -0.03
CA ARG A 184 7.83 16.67 -0.29
C ARG A 184 8.13 16.80 -1.79
N GLU A 185 9.24 17.47 -2.10
CA GLU A 185 9.79 17.55 -3.46
C GLU A 185 10.43 16.22 -3.90
N LEU A 186 10.12 15.80 -5.12
CA LEU A 186 10.89 14.81 -5.86
C LEU A 186 11.97 15.52 -6.66
N LYS A 187 13.19 14.98 -6.62
CA LYS A 187 14.35 15.55 -7.29
C LYS A 187 14.84 14.64 -8.42
N ALA A 188 15.07 15.20 -9.60
CA ALA A 188 15.82 14.57 -10.68
C ALA A 188 17.19 15.25 -10.76
N ASP A 189 18.28 14.47 -10.64
CA ASP A 189 19.64 15.01 -10.66
C ASP A 189 19.84 16.18 -9.67
N HIS A 190 19.29 16.04 -8.46
CA HIS A 190 19.25 17.04 -7.37
C HIS A 190 18.35 18.26 -7.58
N GLU A 191 17.75 18.44 -8.75
CA GLU A 191 16.81 19.52 -9.02
C GLU A 191 15.36 19.10 -8.70
N PRO A 192 14.58 19.91 -7.96
CA PRO A 192 13.16 19.65 -7.75
C PRO A 192 12.40 19.59 -9.08
N VAL A 193 11.55 18.58 -9.26
CA VAL A 193 10.75 18.40 -10.48
C VAL A 193 9.26 18.19 -10.22
N ALA A 194 8.88 17.74 -9.03
CA ALA A 194 7.49 17.48 -8.67
C ALA A 194 7.30 17.56 -7.15
N LEU A 195 6.05 17.70 -6.70
CA LEU A 195 5.65 17.55 -5.30
C LEU A 195 4.83 16.26 -5.13
N LEU A 196 5.02 15.58 -4.02
CA LEU A 196 4.12 14.51 -3.57
C LEU A 196 2.94 15.12 -2.83
N SER A 197 1.72 14.66 -3.12
CA SER A 197 0.52 15.04 -2.38
C SER A 197 -0.28 13.81 -2.03
N LEU A 198 -0.53 13.59 -0.75
CA LEU A 198 -1.27 12.43 -0.25
C LEU A 198 -2.68 12.36 -0.83
N ILE A 199 -3.10 11.16 -1.22
CA ILE A 199 -4.46 10.86 -1.64
C ILE A 199 -5.23 10.34 -0.41
N GLU A 200 -6.02 11.20 0.21
CA GLU A 200 -6.87 10.85 1.35
C GLU A 200 -8.29 10.41 0.93
N GLU A 201 -8.76 10.92 -0.21
CA GLU A 201 -10.08 10.64 -0.74
C GLU A 201 -10.09 9.46 -1.72
N GLN A 202 -11.29 8.96 -2.05
CA GLN A 202 -11.47 7.94 -3.07
C GLN A 202 -10.96 8.44 -4.42
N ASP A 203 -9.92 7.80 -4.95
CA ASP A 203 -9.37 8.06 -6.27
C ASP A 203 -9.70 6.88 -7.20
N ALA A 204 -10.43 7.18 -8.27
CA ALA A 204 -10.93 6.18 -9.21
C ALA A 204 -9.81 5.44 -9.96
N VAL A 205 -8.63 6.04 -10.11
CA VAL A 205 -7.47 5.34 -10.67
C VAL A 205 -6.88 4.41 -9.62
N VAL A 206 -6.74 4.87 -8.38
CA VAL A 206 -6.22 4.02 -7.28
C VAL A 206 -7.07 2.77 -7.08
N SER A 207 -8.40 2.89 -7.15
CA SER A 207 -9.29 1.74 -7.00
C SER A 207 -9.08 0.66 -8.06
N GLN A 208 -8.63 0.99 -9.27
CA GLN A 208 -8.33 -0.02 -10.30
C GLN A 208 -7.16 -0.95 -9.90
N PHE A 209 -6.30 -0.52 -8.98
CA PHE A 209 -5.13 -1.29 -8.54
C PHE A 209 -5.33 -1.97 -7.18
N THR A 210 -6.31 -1.52 -6.41
CA THR A 210 -6.56 -2.00 -5.04
C THR A 210 -7.85 -2.79 -4.89
N SER A 211 -8.73 -2.78 -5.90
CA SER A 211 -9.95 -3.58 -5.90
C SER A 211 -9.63 -5.07 -5.96
N THR A 212 -10.49 -5.88 -5.35
CA THR A 212 -10.37 -7.34 -5.44
C THR A 212 -10.64 -7.82 -6.86
N GLY A 213 -9.80 -8.73 -7.34
CA GLY A 213 -9.94 -9.36 -8.64
C GLY A 213 -9.27 -10.72 -8.67
N GLU A 214 -9.76 -11.60 -9.54
CA GLU A 214 -9.18 -12.94 -9.79
C GLU A 214 -8.06 -12.90 -10.83
N TRP A 215 -8.05 -11.83 -11.64
CA TRP A 215 -7.14 -11.60 -12.74
C TRP A 215 -6.34 -10.34 -12.49
N TRP A 216 -5.05 -10.37 -12.82
CA TRP A 216 -4.18 -9.21 -12.75
C TRP A 216 -3.33 -9.09 -14.00
N GLU A 217 -3.04 -7.85 -14.37
CA GLU A 217 -2.10 -7.50 -15.44
C GLU A 217 -1.18 -6.36 -14.95
N SER A 218 0.10 -6.45 -15.27
CA SER A 218 1.03 -5.35 -15.00
C SER A 218 0.82 -4.23 -16.01
N VAL A 219 0.37 -3.07 -15.53
CA VAL A 219 0.15 -1.87 -16.37
C VAL A 219 1.40 -1.00 -16.53
N THR A 220 2.43 -1.23 -15.71
CA THR A 220 3.79 -0.72 -15.93
C THR A 220 4.71 -1.89 -16.24
N PRO A 221 5.77 -1.67 -17.05
CA PRO A 221 6.69 -2.74 -17.30
C PRO A 221 7.38 -3.19 -16.01
N VAL A 222 7.37 -4.50 -15.77
CA VAL A 222 8.10 -5.09 -14.66
C VAL A 222 9.59 -5.03 -14.98
N VAL A 223 10.33 -4.31 -14.14
CA VAL A 223 11.77 -4.12 -14.29
C VAL A 223 12.48 -5.26 -13.58
N LEU A 224 13.01 -6.18 -14.38
CA LEU A 224 13.65 -7.39 -13.90
C LEU A 224 15.18 -7.28 -14.11
N PRO A 225 15.98 -7.14 -13.04
CA PRO A 225 17.44 -6.99 -13.17
C PRO A 225 18.10 -8.14 -13.94
N GLY A 226 18.74 -7.80 -15.06
CA GLY A 226 19.39 -8.75 -15.96
C GLY A 226 18.41 -9.58 -16.80
N TYR A 227 17.26 -9.00 -17.16
CA TYR A 227 16.41 -9.37 -18.29
C TYR A 227 16.86 -8.57 -19.52
N ASP A 228 18.06 -8.84 -20.02
CA ASP A 228 18.68 -7.96 -21.02
C ASP A 228 18.72 -8.60 -22.42
N ARG A 229 18.54 -9.93 -22.57
CA ARG A 229 18.54 -10.61 -23.88
C ARG A 229 17.65 -11.85 -23.86
N LEU A 230 16.78 -11.96 -24.87
CA LEU A 230 15.74 -12.98 -25.05
C LEU A 230 16.26 -14.42 -25.22
N ASP A 231 17.54 -14.62 -25.54
CA ASP A 231 18.00 -15.91 -26.08
C ASP A 231 18.52 -16.96 -25.09
N ALA A 232 18.41 -16.79 -23.75
CA ALA A 232 18.94 -17.86 -22.88
C ALA A 232 18.32 -18.08 -21.50
N ARG A 233 17.36 -17.27 -21.00
CA ARG A 233 17.01 -17.34 -19.56
C ARG A 233 15.54 -17.15 -19.20
N LYS A 234 14.61 -17.83 -19.89
CA LYS A 234 13.19 -17.92 -19.47
C LYS A 234 13.03 -18.24 -17.98
N HIS A 235 13.80 -19.22 -17.50
CA HIS A 235 13.80 -19.63 -16.10
C HIS A 235 14.18 -18.51 -15.10
N LYS A 236 15.05 -17.56 -15.49
CA LYS A 236 15.41 -16.42 -14.64
C LYS A 236 14.24 -15.43 -14.54
N THR A 237 13.52 -15.21 -15.62
CA THR A 237 12.34 -14.33 -15.66
C THR A 237 11.23 -14.87 -14.78
N GLU A 238 10.86 -16.14 -14.96
CA GLU A 238 9.89 -16.84 -14.11
C GLU A 238 10.28 -16.75 -12.64
N LYS A 239 11.56 -17.03 -12.31
CA LYS A 239 12.07 -16.91 -10.95
C LYS A 239 11.92 -15.50 -10.37
N LEU A 240 12.15 -14.46 -11.17
CA LEU A 240 12.04 -13.08 -10.70
C LEU A 240 10.58 -12.64 -10.56
N ILE A 241 9.69 -13.05 -11.47
CA ILE A 241 8.23 -12.81 -11.34
C ILE A 241 7.71 -13.56 -10.10
N GLY A 242 8.09 -14.83 -9.93
CA GLY A 242 7.74 -15.59 -8.73
C GLY A 242 8.24 -14.96 -7.44
N ARG A 243 9.43 -14.34 -7.47
CA ARG A 243 9.92 -13.54 -6.35
C ARG A 243 9.06 -12.30 -6.10
N ALA A 244 8.63 -11.59 -7.14
CA ALA A 244 7.75 -10.43 -7.00
C ALA A 244 6.37 -10.82 -6.43
N LEU A 245 5.83 -11.96 -6.85
CA LEU A 245 4.58 -12.54 -6.30
C LEU A 245 4.74 -12.89 -4.82
N ALA A 246 5.81 -13.60 -4.46
CA ALA A 246 6.12 -13.93 -3.06
C ALA A 246 6.29 -12.68 -2.18
N GLN A 247 6.96 -11.65 -2.70
CA GLN A 247 7.09 -10.35 -2.02
C GLN A 247 5.76 -9.59 -1.91
N SER A 248 4.80 -9.91 -2.77
CA SER A 248 3.44 -9.36 -2.72
C SER A 248 2.50 -10.13 -1.80
N GLY A 249 2.95 -11.25 -1.21
CA GLY A 249 2.18 -12.07 -0.29
C GLY A 249 1.48 -13.27 -0.93
N PHE A 250 1.76 -13.56 -2.20
CA PHE A 250 1.21 -14.71 -2.91
C PHE A 250 2.20 -15.87 -2.90
N ALA A 251 1.75 -17.06 -2.50
CA ALA A 251 2.49 -18.28 -2.72
C ALA A 251 2.45 -18.65 -4.21
N LEU A 252 3.56 -19.15 -4.76
CA LEU A 252 3.60 -19.59 -6.16
C LEU A 252 2.57 -20.69 -6.46
N SER A 253 2.21 -21.50 -5.46
CA SER A 253 1.17 -22.53 -5.58
C SER A 253 -0.25 -21.95 -5.74
N GLU A 254 -0.47 -20.67 -5.44
CA GLU A 254 -1.76 -20.00 -5.59
C GLU A 254 -1.94 -19.41 -7.00
N VAL A 255 -0.87 -19.37 -7.81
CA VAL A 255 -0.93 -18.85 -9.18
C VAL A 255 -1.23 -20.01 -10.13
N GLN A 256 -2.40 -19.97 -10.76
CA GLN A 256 -2.83 -21.03 -11.70
C GLN A 256 -2.06 -20.93 -13.01
N ASP A 257 -2.08 -19.73 -13.60
CA ASP A 257 -1.45 -19.44 -14.88
C ASP A 257 -0.67 -18.13 -14.80
N LEU A 258 0.50 -18.10 -15.46
CA LEU A 258 1.33 -16.91 -15.61
C LEU A 258 1.79 -16.80 -17.05
N TRP A 259 1.51 -15.66 -17.67
CA TRP A 259 2.02 -15.32 -18.98
C TRP A 259 2.81 -14.02 -18.93
N TYR A 260 3.85 -13.92 -19.76
CA TYR A 260 4.66 -12.72 -19.85
C TYR A 260 5.24 -12.50 -21.25
N GLN A 261 5.37 -11.24 -21.65
CA GLN A 261 5.97 -10.81 -22.91
C GLN A 261 6.89 -9.61 -22.73
N THR A 262 7.79 -9.38 -23.68
CA THR A 262 8.50 -8.10 -23.76
C THR A 262 7.46 -6.98 -23.88
N ALA A 263 7.65 -5.89 -23.13
CA ALA A 263 6.77 -4.74 -23.27
C ALA A 263 6.76 -4.28 -24.75
N PRO A 264 5.62 -3.88 -25.33
CA PRO A 264 5.49 -3.61 -26.76
C PRO A 264 6.18 -2.31 -27.23
N TRP A 265 7.11 -1.78 -26.43
CA TRP A 265 7.87 -0.56 -26.66
C TRP A 265 9.31 -0.64 -26.14
#